data_AF-A0A1G8LD42-F1
#
_entry.id   AF-A0A1G8LD42-F1
#
_cell.length_a   1.000
_cell.length_b   1.000
_cell.length_c   1.000
_cell.angle_alpha   90.00
_cell.angle_beta   90.00
_cell.angle_gamma   90.00
#
_symmetry.space_group_name_H-M   'P 1'
#
loop_
_entity.id
_entity.type
_entity.pdbx_description
1 polymer ?
#
loop_
_entity_poly.entity_id
_entity_poly.type
_entity_poly.pdbx_seq_one_letter_code
_entity_poly.pdbx_strand_id
1 'polypeptide(L)'
;MTNAYLKTAFQNWMSKQKKSNGDLYKSGTISSYSNALKNSTIKLKLSDLEHTDLFYYSSSAEFAQVYNQIISAPNFKDVDSAGNKAYSNALALYSKFLAEYDGTAIDEVKVSKASFIQWFAPLINALRELGGSATPEKARDQIARDLNLGSDVVTETRGKTGGKKFANEVAWARNYLAYEDLIDKSVRGVWTLTPKGMEVELTDEMASEIFFKWVNILKERREGNPDPTTMQNQSDKRLYWMYAPGEGSNMWNEFYDNGIMGIGWDELGDFKQYPTKESMKEKMKVIYGKEYSYKNTGHATWQFANEIKIGDIIFVKKGIKKIIGRNDYLMGGNQISVKTLDLGAEWTEIKTQLEGVAAMIAI
;
A
#
# COMPACT_ATOMS: atom_id res chain seq x y z
N MET A 1 -11.10 -27.73 -4.08
CA MET A 1 -10.85 -26.35 -4.55
C MET A 1 -11.74 -25.44 -3.73
N THR A 2 -11.21 -24.43 -3.03
CA THR A 2 -12.04 -23.57 -2.16
C THR A 2 -12.88 -22.61 -3.00
N ASN A 3 -14.06 -22.23 -2.51
CA ASN A 3 -14.94 -21.25 -3.19
C ASN A 3 -14.19 -19.93 -3.49
N ALA A 4 -13.37 -19.45 -2.54
CA ALA A 4 -12.58 -18.23 -2.70
C ALA A 4 -11.64 -18.31 -3.93
N TYR A 5 -11.02 -19.46 -4.17
CA TYR A 5 -10.14 -19.68 -5.31
C TYR A 5 -10.88 -19.55 -6.64
N LEU A 6 -12.04 -20.18 -6.77
CA LEU A 6 -12.79 -20.20 -8.04
C LEU A 6 -13.35 -18.81 -8.37
N LYS A 7 -13.71 -18.05 -7.35
CA LYS A 7 -14.04 -16.62 -7.47
C LYS A 7 -12.88 -15.81 -8.03
N THR A 8 -11.68 -15.94 -7.46
CA THR A 8 -10.49 -15.22 -7.91
C THR A 8 -10.12 -15.62 -9.35
N ALA A 9 -10.18 -16.91 -9.68
CA ALA A 9 -9.93 -17.41 -11.04
C ALA A 9 -10.90 -16.80 -12.06
N PHE A 10 -12.20 -16.77 -11.73
CA PHE A 10 -13.21 -16.12 -12.57
C PHE A 10 -12.94 -14.62 -12.76
N GLN A 11 -12.57 -13.89 -11.70
CA GLN A 11 -12.24 -12.46 -11.79
C GLN A 11 -11.06 -12.19 -12.72
N ASN A 12 -10.00 -12.99 -12.59
CA ASN A 12 -8.81 -12.89 -13.44
C ASN A 12 -9.15 -13.23 -14.89
N TRP A 13 -9.89 -14.31 -15.13
CA TRP A 13 -10.34 -14.69 -16.47
C TRP A 13 -11.19 -13.57 -17.10
N MET A 14 -12.15 -13.01 -16.36
CA MET A 14 -13.06 -11.97 -16.84
C MET A 14 -12.32 -10.67 -17.18
N SER A 15 -11.25 -10.33 -16.44
CA SER A 15 -10.41 -9.16 -16.73
C SER A 15 -9.75 -9.18 -18.11
N LYS A 16 -9.54 -10.39 -18.67
CA LYS A 16 -8.95 -10.62 -19.99
C LYS A 16 -10.01 -10.66 -21.11
N GLN A 17 -11.31 -10.68 -20.77
CA GLN A 17 -12.41 -10.77 -21.73
C GLN A 17 -12.80 -9.39 -22.27
N LYS A 18 -13.24 -9.37 -23.53
CA LYS A 18 -13.80 -8.19 -24.19
C LYS A 18 -15.32 -8.23 -24.19
N LYS A 19 -15.94 -7.06 -24.03
CA LYS A 19 -17.36 -6.82 -24.23
C LYS A 19 -17.70 -6.81 -25.73
N SER A 20 -18.98 -6.75 -26.05
CA SER A 20 -19.47 -6.60 -27.43
C SER A 20 -18.95 -5.34 -28.14
N ASN A 21 -18.65 -4.28 -27.39
CA ASN A 21 -18.07 -3.04 -27.92
C ASN A 21 -16.54 -3.08 -28.06
N GLY A 22 -15.89 -4.22 -27.77
CA GLY A 22 -14.44 -4.40 -27.87
C GLY A 22 -13.64 -3.99 -26.62
N ASP A 23 -14.24 -3.29 -25.67
CA ASP A 23 -13.59 -2.88 -24.42
C ASP A 23 -13.41 -4.06 -23.46
N LEU A 24 -12.35 -4.02 -22.66
CA LEU A 24 -12.19 -4.94 -21.53
C LEU A 24 -13.23 -4.67 -20.43
N TYR A 25 -13.53 -5.70 -19.64
CA TYR A 25 -14.34 -5.52 -18.43
C TYR A 25 -13.60 -4.69 -17.38
N LYS A 26 -14.25 -3.64 -16.89
CA LYS A 26 -13.70 -2.78 -15.82
C LYS A 26 -13.81 -3.48 -14.48
N SER A 27 -12.90 -3.18 -13.56
CA SER A 27 -12.84 -3.74 -12.20
C SER A 27 -14.16 -3.63 -11.42
N GLY A 28 -14.89 -2.52 -11.56
CA GLY A 28 -16.22 -2.35 -10.96
C GLY A 28 -17.27 -3.33 -11.50
N THR A 29 -17.25 -3.61 -12.81
CA THR A 29 -18.14 -4.60 -13.43
C THR A 29 -17.77 -6.02 -12.99
N ILE A 30 -16.49 -6.35 -12.96
CA ILE A 30 -16.00 -7.65 -12.49
C ILE A 30 -16.45 -7.89 -11.05
N SER A 31 -16.26 -6.90 -10.17
CA SER A 31 -16.68 -6.97 -8.77
C SER A 31 -18.19 -7.13 -8.62
N SER A 32 -18.97 -6.37 -9.40
CA SER A 32 -20.44 -6.48 -9.43
C SER A 32 -20.89 -7.88 -9.81
N TYR A 33 -20.30 -8.47 -10.86
CA TYR A 33 -20.67 -9.78 -11.37
C TYR A 33 -20.28 -10.89 -10.39
N SER A 34 -19.07 -10.84 -9.83
CA SER A 34 -18.68 -11.80 -8.78
C SER A 34 -19.57 -11.71 -7.55
N ASN A 35 -19.99 -10.51 -7.15
CA ASN A 35 -20.90 -10.34 -6.02
C ASN A 35 -22.32 -10.83 -6.32
N ALA A 36 -22.78 -10.69 -7.57
CA ALA A 36 -24.07 -11.23 -8.01
C ALA A 36 -24.07 -12.77 -7.97
N LEU A 37 -23.02 -13.42 -8.48
CA LEU A 37 -22.87 -14.88 -8.40
C LEU A 37 -22.84 -15.40 -6.96
N LYS A 38 -22.20 -14.65 -6.06
CA LYS A 38 -22.12 -15.00 -4.64
C LYS A 38 -23.46 -14.88 -3.90
N ASN A 39 -24.21 -13.80 -4.17
CA ASN A 39 -25.27 -13.35 -3.26
C ASN A 39 -26.68 -13.29 -3.85
N SER A 40 -26.86 -13.42 -5.17
CA SER A 40 -28.20 -13.25 -5.77
C SER A 40 -29.05 -14.52 -5.69
N THR A 41 -28.43 -15.70 -5.79
CA THR A 41 -29.14 -17.00 -5.81
C THR A 41 -29.97 -17.24 -4.55
N ILE A 42 -29.48 -16.82 -3.37
CA ILE A 42 -30.20 -16.97 -2.10
C ILE A 42 -31.58 -16.27 -2.11
N LYS A 43 -31.73 -15.22 -2.93
CA LYS A 43 -32.99 -14.46 -3.05
C LYS A 43 -34.06 -15.22 -3.84
N LEU A 44 -33.66 -16.23 -4.61
CA LEU A 44 -34.58 -17.09 -5.36
C LEU A 44 -35.28 -18.13 -4.48
N LYS A 45 -34.74 -18.39 -3.27
CA LYS A 45 -35.31 -19.33 -2.29
C LYS A 45 -35.61 -20.72 -2.89
N LEU A 46 -34.70 -21.22 -3.73
CA LEU A 46 -34.77 -22.56 -4.30
C LEU A 46 -34.47 -23.59 -3.20
N SER A 47 -35.42 -24.47 -2.89
CA SER A 47 -35.29 -25.48 -1.82
C SER A 47 -34.30 -26.60 -2.18
N ASP A 48 -34.13 -26.87 -3.47
CA ASP A 48 -33.44 -28.06 -3.97
C ASP A 48 -31.98 -27.77 -4.35
N LEU A 49 -31.48 -26.57 -4.05
CA LEU A 49 -30.14 -26.13 -4.40
C LEU A 49 -29.20 -26.32 -3.20
N GLU A 50 -28.16 -27.14 -3.38
CA GLU A 50 -27.18 -27.45 -2.31
C GLU A 50 -26.41 -26.21 -1.83
N HIS A 51 -26.03 -25.32 -2.75
CA HIS A 51 -25.25 -24.11 -2.45
C HIS A 51 -25.77 -22.89 -3.19
N THR A 52 -26.02 -21.80 -2.47
CA THR A 52 -26.45 -20.53 -3.09
C THR A 52 -25.29 -19.67 -3.60
N ASP A 53 -24.08 -19.88 -3.08
CA ASP A 53 -22.88 -19.23 -3.60
C ASP A 53 -22.35 -20.05 -4.78
N LEU A 54 -22.43 -19.47 -5.98
CA LEU A 54 -22.20 -20.23 -7.21
C LEU A 54 -20.74 -20.63 -7.44
N PHE A 55 -19.80 -20.09 -6.66
CA PHE A 55 -18.39 -20.50 -6.68
C PHE A 55 -18.11 -21.83 -5.97
N TYR A 56 -19.12 -22.49 -5.40
CA TYR A 56 -19.02 -23.90 -5.03
C TYR A 56 -19.11 -24.85 -6.23
N TYR A 57 -19.70 -24.41 -7.34
CA TYR A 57 -19.83 -25.22 -8.55
C TYR A 57 -18.62 -25.01 -9.46
N SER A 58 -17.70 -25.98 -9.45
CA SER A 58 -16.46 -25.96 -10.25
C SER A 58 -16.53 -26.76 -11.54
N SER A 59 -17.56 -27.58 -11.72
CA SER A 59 -17.77 -28.39 -12.92
C SER A 59 -18.73 -27.67 -13.88
N SER A 60 -18.36 -27.57 -15.15
CA SER A 60 -19.24 -27.05 -16.20
C SER A 60 -20.58 -27.81 -16.28
N ALA A 61 -20.54 -29.14 -16.13
CA ALA A 61 -21.73 -30.00 -16.20
C ALA A 61 -22.68 -29.77 -15.01
N GLU A 62 -22.13 -29.66 -13.80
CA GLU A 62 -22.89 -29.41 -12.59
C GLU A 62 -23.48 -28.00 -12.60
N PHE A 63 -22.67 -27.00 -12.94
CA PHE A 63 -23.12 -25.62 -13.03
C PHE A 63 -24.21 -25.44 -14.09
N ALA A 64 -24.18 -26.17 -15.21
CA ALA A 64 -25.24 -26.11 -16.21
C ALA A 64 -26.62 -26.54 -15.66
N GLN A 65 -26.66 -27.53 -14.77
CA GLN A 65 -27.90 -27.95 -14.12
C GLN A 65 -28.43 -26.86 -13.19
N VAL A 66 -27.54 -26.32 -12.34
CA VAL A 66 -27.84 -25.21 -11.42
C VAL A 66 -28.29 -23.96 -12.17
N TYR A 67 -27.60 -23.61 -13.27
CA TYR A 67 -27.94 -22.49 -14.13
C TYR A 67 -29.39 -22.60 -14.59
N ASN A 68 -29.79 -23.76 -15.12
CA ASN A 68 -31.15 -23.98 -15.62
C ASN A 68 -32.19 -23.80 -14.51
N GLN A 69 -31.94 -24.35 -13.31
CA GLN A 69 -32.84 -24.15 -12.17
C GLN A 69 -32.98 -22.66 -11.80
N ILE A 70 -31.87 -21.91 -11.82
CA ILE A 70 -31.84 -20.48 -11.50
C ILE A 70 -32.67 -19.66 -12.50
N ILE A 71 -32.48 -19.85 -13.80
CA ILE A 71 -33.20 -19.07 -14.81
C ILE A 71 -34.68 -19.45 -14.92
N SER A 72 -35.05 -20.67 -14.50
CA SER A 72 -36.43 -21.14 -14.43
C SER A 72 -37.16 -20.67 -13.17
N ALA A 73 -36.47 -20.07 -12.20
CA ALA A 73 -37.09 -19.58 -10.98
C ALA A 73 -38.14 -18.49 -11.29
N PRO A 74 -39.38 -18.57 -10.74
CA PRO A 74 -40.45 -17.62 -11.07
C PRO A 74 -40.10 -16.15 -10.82
N ASN A 75 -39.29 -15.88 -9.79
CA ASN A 75 -38.85 -14.52 -9.41
C ASN A 75 -37.47 -14.14 -9.97
N PHE A 76 -36.90 -14.92 -10.89
CA PHE A 76 -35.58 -14.65 -11.46
C PHE A 76 -35.49 -13.26 -12.10
N LYS A 77 -36.50 -12.89 -12.90
CA LYS A 77 -36.54 -11.58 -13.58
C LYS A 77 -36.50 -10.42 -12.61
N ASP A 78 -37.19 -10.53 -11.47
CA ASP A 78 -37.25 -9.47 -10.45
C ASP A 78 -35.89 -9.34 -9.75
N VAL A 79 -35.28 -10.47 -9.37
CA VAL A 79 -33.96 -10.51 -8.74
C VAL A 79 -32.87 -9.95 -9.67
N ASP A 80 -32.91 -10.30 -10.95
CA ASP A 80 -31.93 -9.83 -11.94
C ASP A 80 -32.10 -8.33 -12.25
N SER A 81 -33.34 -7.86 -12.40
CA SER A 81 -33.63 -6.46 -12.68
C SER A 81 -33.18 -5.54 -11.55
N ALA A 82 -33.35 -5.96 -10.29
CA ALA A 82 -32.87 -5.23 -9.12
C ALA A 82 -31.34 -5.02 -9.12
N GLY A 83 -30.59 -5.91 -9.78
CA GLY A 83 -29.14 -5.82 -9.96
C GLY A 83 -28.70 -5.20 -11.29
N ASN A 84 -29.59 -4.50 -12.00
CA ASN A 84 -29.33 -3.96 -13.35
C ASN A 84 -28.77 -5.04 -14.32
N LYS A 85 -29.37 -6.23 -14.29
CA LYS A 85 -28.97 -7.39 -15.10
C LYS A 85 -27.55 -7.92 -14.83
N ALA A 86 -26.93 -7.56 -13.71
CA ALA A 86 -25.60 -8.07 -13.38
C ALA A 86 -25.63 -9.59 -13.14
N TYR A 87 -26.74 -10.15 -12.66
CA TYR A 87 -26.80 -11.56 -12.30
C TYR A 87 -26.88 -12.47 -13.53
N SER A 88 -27.80 -12.18 -14.47
CA SER A 88 -27.92 -12.93 -15.73
C SER A 88 -26.64 -12.85 -16.57
N ASN A 89 -26.02 -11.67 -16.67
CA ASN A 89 -24.74 -11.51 -17.37
C ASN A 89 -23.60 -12.27 -16.68
N ALA A 90 -23.56 -12.27 -15.35
CA ALA A 90 -22.53 -13.00 -14.61
C ALA A 90 -22.70 -14.51 -14.75
N LEU A 91 -23.94 -15.04 -14.70
CA LEU A 91 -24.24 -16.45 -14.93
C LEU A 91 -23.71 -16.91 -16.30
N ALA A 92 -24.01 -16.16 -17.35
CA ALA A 92 -23.56 -16.48 -18.72
C ALA A 92 -22.02 -16.50 -18.83
N LEU A 93 -21.35 -15.50 -18.26
CA LEU A 93 -19.89 -15.45 -18.27
C LEU A 93 -19.26 -16.55 -17.40
N TYR A 94 -19.87 -16.91 -16.28
CA TYR A 94 -19.36 -17.96 -15.42
C TYR A 94 -19.52 -19.35 -16.06
N SER A 95 -20.62 -19.60 -16.77
CA SER A 95 -20.77 -20.81 -17.60
C SER A 95 -19.68 -20.89 -18.67
N LYS A 96 -19.42 -19.80 -19.38
CA LYS A 96 -18.33 -19.73 -20.37
C LYS A 96 -16.97 -19.96 -19.73
N PHE A 97 -16.71 -19.33 -18.59
CA PHE A 97 -15.48 -19.54 -17.81
C PHE A 97 -15.30 -21.02 -17.49
N LEU A 98 -16.31 -21.69 -16.92
CA LEU A 98 -16.19 -23.12 -16.56
C LEU A 98 -16.03 -24.04 -17.78
N ALA A 99 -16.53 -23.65 -18.95
CA ALA A 99 -16.31 -24.39 -20.19
C ALA A 99 -14.88 -24.27 -20.73
N GLU A 100 -14.24 -23.11 -20.53
CA GLU A 100 -12.84 -22.85 -20.90
C GLU A 100 -11.85 -23.27 -19.80
N TYR A 101 -12.33 -23.37 -18.56
CA TYR A 101 -11.56 -23.69 -17.38
C TYR A 101 -11.41 -25.21 -17.28
N ASP A 102 -10.26 -25.72 -17.73
CA ASP A 102 -9.91 -27.14 -17.70
C ASP A 102 -9.42 -27.63 -16.32
N GLY A 103 -9.52 -26.81 -15.28
CA GLY A 103 -8.92 -27.08 -13.97
C GLY A 103 -7.39 -27.01 -13.94
N THR A 104 -6.75 -26.86 -15.11
CA THR A 104 -5.30 -26.73 -15.33
C THR A 104 -4.86 -25.31 -15.65
N ALA A 105 -5.80 -24.36 -15.74
CA ALA A 105 -5.54 -22.90 -15.66
C ALA A 105 -5.04 -22.47 -14.27
N ILE A 106 -4.10 -23.26 -13.73
CA ILE A 106 -2.99 -22.82 -12.94
C ILE A 106 -2.06 -22.07 -13.94
N ASP A 107 -2.33 -20.79 -14.20
CA ASP A 107 -1.20 -19.86 -14.15
C ASP A 107 -0.60 -20.16 -12.78
N GLU A 108 0.55 -20.86 -12.70
CA GLU A 108 1.21 -21.32 -11.46
C GLU A 108 0.73 -20.45 -10.31
N VAL A 109 -0.04 -21.01 -9.36
CA VAL A 109 -0.38 -20.29 -8.13
C VAL A 109 0.97 -19.76 -7.67
N LYS A 110 1.17 -18.45 -7.80
CA LYS A 110 2.35 -17.83 -7.24
C LYS A 110 2.08 -17.91 -5.76
N VAL A 111 2.33 -19.04 -5.11
CA VAL A 111 2.47 -19.04 -3.67
C VAL A 111 3.72 -18.22 -3.46
N SER A 112 3.54 -17.00 -2.98
CA SER A 112 4.66 -16.10 -2.85
C SER A 112 5.65 -16.73 -1.88
N LYS A 113 6.89 -16.93 -2.31
CA LYS A 113 7.99 -17.42 -1.47
C LYS A 113 8.44 -16.37 -0.45
N ALA A 114 7.71 -15.26 -0.30
CA ALA A 114 8.03 -14.24 0.68
C ALA A 114 7.82 -14.82 2.09
N SER A 115 8.92 -15.04 2.79
CA SER A 115 8.97 -15.72 4.09
C SER A 115 8.01 -15.13 5.12
N PHE A 116 7.75 -13.82 5.07
CA PHE A 116 6.89 -13.18 6.06
C PHE A 116 5.40 -13.56 5.99
N ILE A 117 4.93 -14.13 4.88
CA ILE A 117 3.52 -14.53 4.70
C ILE A 117 3.15 -15.64 5.67
N GLN A 118 4.10 -16.53 6.00
CA GLN A 118 3.89 -17.62 6.96
C GLN A 118 3.49 -17.13 8.36
N TRP A 119 3.72 -15.85 8.68
CA TRP A 119 3.38 -15.27 9.98
C TRP A 119 1.97 -14.67 10.03
N PHE A 120 1.22 -14.66 8.93
CA PHE A 120 -0.11 -14.05 8.90
C PHE A 120 -1.09 -14.77 9.84
N ALA A 121 -1.28 -16.07 9.65
CA ALA A 121 -2.19 -16.86 10.48
C ALA A 121 -1.69 -17.02 11.93
N PRO A 122 -0.40 -17.34 12.19
CA PRO A 122 0.13 -17.40 13.54
C PRO A 122 -0.05 -16.09 14.32
N LEU A 123 0.09 -14.93 13.67
CA LEU A 123 -0.11 -13.65 14.36
C LEU A 123 -1.56 -13.41 14.78
N ILE A 124 -2.54 -13.77 13.94
CA ILE A 124 -3.97 -13.69 14.31
C ILE A 124 -4.26 -14.61 15.49
N ASN A 125 -3.79 -15.86 15.43
CA ASN A 125 -4.03 -16.85 16.49
C ASN A 125 -3.38 -16.44 17.81
N ALA A 126 -2.12 -15.99 17.77
CA ALA A 126 -1.41 -15.50 18.95
C ALA A 126 -2.13 -14.30 19.59
N LEU A 127 -2.63 -13.34 18.80
CA LEU A 127 -3.42 -12.23 19.33
C LEU A 127 -4.73 -12.71 19.95
N ARG A 128 -5.40 -13.70 19.35
CA ARG A 128 -6.65 -14.29 19.87
C ARG A 128 -6.43 -14.95 21.23
N GLU A 129 -5.35 -15.73 21.36
CA GLU A 129 -4.97 -16.35 22.63
C GLU A 129 -4.61 -15.34 23.73
N LEU A 130 -4.02 -14.20 23.34
CA LEU A 130 -3.70 -13.11 24.25
C LEU A 130 -4.92 -12.22 24.59
N GLY A 131 -6.15 -12.65 24.28
CA GLY A 131 -7.37 -11.92 24.58
C GLY A 131 -7.73 -10.85 23.54
N GLY A 132 -7.21 -10.98 22.32
CA GLY A 132 -7.48 -10.10 21.18
C GLY A 132 -6.56 -8.87 21.08
N SER A 133 -5.69 -8.62 22.07
CA SER A 133 -4.79 -7.46 22.05
C SER A 133 -3.46 -7.73 22.75
N ALA A 134 -2.35 -7.30 22.14
CA ALA A 134 -1.03 -7.46 22.73
C ALA A 134 -0.01 -6.43 22.24
N THR A 135 1.12 -6.33 22.95
CA THR A 135 2.29 -5.64 22.43
C THR A 135 2.98 -6.48 21.34
N PRO A 136 3.74 -5.88 20.41
CA PRO A 136 4.50 -6.61 19.39
C PRO A 136 5.46 -7.65 19.96
N GLU A 137 5.99 -7.42 21.16
CA GLU A 137 6.84 -8.38 21.87
C GLU A 137 6.02 -9.58 22.34
N LYS A 138 4.95 -9.37 23.11
CA LYS A 138 4.09 -10.46 23.59
C LYS A 138 3.49 -11.29 22.44
N ALA A 139 3.08 -10.65 21.36
CA ALA A 139 2.57 -11.35 20.18
C ALA A 139 3.64 -12.26 19.55
N ARG A 140 4.88 -11.78 19.43
CA ARG A 140 6.00 -12.59 18.91
C ARG A 140 6.37 -13.73 19.85
N ASP A 141 6.38 -13.48 21.15
CA ASP A 141 6.67 -14.51 22.16
C ASP A 141 5.59 -15.59 22.18
N GLN A 142 4.33 -15.22 21.95
CA GLN A 142 3.24 -16.18 21.80
C GLN A 142 3.41 -17.00 20.52
N ILE A 143 3.64 -16.37 19.35
CA ILE A 143 3.94 -17.09 18.09
C ILE A 143 5.11 -18.08 18.27
N ALA A 144 6.18 -17.65 18.95
CA ALA A 144 7.34 -18.51 19.20
C ALA A 144 7.00 -19.70 20.09
N ARG A 145 6.13 -19.52 21.09
CA ARG A 145 5.62 -20.61 21.93
C ARG A 145 4.71 -21.55 21.17
N ASP A 146 3.72 -21.03 20.44
CA ASP A 146 2.69 -21.81 19.74
C ASP A 146 3.30 -22.72 18.67
N LEU A 147 4.32 -22.21 17.97
CA LEU A 147 5.00 -22.93 16.90
C LEU A 147 6.28 -23.64 17.37
N ASN A 148 6.58 -23.58 18.68
CA ASN A 148 7.78 -24.15 19.28
C ASN A 148 9.08 -23.75 18.52
N LEU A 149 9.22 -22.45 18.24
CA LEU A 149 10.35 -21.93 17.48
C LEU A 149 11.65 -21.99 18.31
N GLY A 150 12.71 -22.51 17.69
CA GLY A 150 14.04 -22.52 18.29
C GLY A 150 14.63 -21.12 18.46
N SER A 151 15.57 -20.99 19.40
CA SER A 151 16.27 -19.73 19.67
C SER A 151 17.04 -19.20 18.46
N ASP A 152 17.52 -20.11 17.61
CA ASP A 152 18.19 -19.82 16.34
C ASP A 152 17.28 -19.02 15.39
N VAL A 153 16.00 -19.39 15.28
CA VAL A 153 15.02 -18.68 14.43
C VAL A 153 14.69 -17.30 14.99
N VAL A 154 14.49 -17.19 16.31
CA VAL A 154 14.10 -15.93 16.97
C VAL A 154 15.24 -14.92 16.99
N THR A 155 16.49 -15.39 17.05
CA THR A 155 17.69 -14.55 17.11
C THR A 155 18.36 -14.34 15.76
N GLU A 156 17.93 -15.03 14.70
CA GLU A 156 18.47 -14.86 13.34
C GLU A 156 18.43 -13.37 12.93
N THR A 157 19.60 -12.83 12.56
CA THR A 157 19.73 -11.46 12.04
C THR A 157 19.99 -11.46 10.54
N ARG A 158 19.44 -10.49 9.80
CA ARG A 158 19.63 -10.38 8.35
C ARG A 158 20.03 -8.96 7.92
N GLY A 159 20.94 -8.87 6.95
CA GLY A 159 21.39 -7.61 6.34
C GLY A 159 22.51 -6.90 7.11
N LYS A 160 23.10 -5.86 6.50
CA LYS A 160 24.27 -5.12 7.05
C LYS A 160 23.97 -4.42 8.38
N THR A 161 22.71 -4.17 8.70
CA THR A 161 22.26 -3.49 9.93
C THR A 161 21.92 -4.45 11.08
N GLY A 162 22.04 -5.77 10.88
CA GLY A 162 21.82 -6.76 11.95
C GLY A 162 20.38 -6.85 12.47
N GLY A 163 19.38 -6.47 11.67
CA GLY A 163 17.98 -6.52 12.10
C GLY A 163 17.50 -7.95 12.34
N LYS A 164 16.81 -8.21 13.46
CA LYS A 164 16.22 -9.52 13.77
C LYS A 164 15.16 -9.89 12.73
N LYS A 165 15.39 -10.96 11.97
CA LYS A 165 14.58 -11.39 10.83
C LYS A 165 13.15 -11.71 11.25
N PHE A 166 12.98 -12.60 12.23
CA PHE A 166 11.66 -12.98 12.76
C PHE A 166 10.83 -11.75 13.17
N ALA A 167 11.44 -10.85 13.95
CA ALA A 167 10.77 -9.64 14.41
C ALA A 167 10.30 -8.74 13.25
N ASN A 168 11.15 -8.56 12.24
CA ASN A 168 10.84 -7.74 11.08
C ASN A 168 9.75 -8.37 10.21
N GLU A 169 9.80 -9.69 10.00
CA GLU A 169 8.83 -10.41 9.20
C GLU A 169 7.43 -10.40 9.85
N VAL A 170 7.34 -10.61 11.17
CA VAL A 170 6.06 -10.49 11.90
C VAL A 170 5.52 -9.06 11.81
N ALA A 171 6.37 -8.04 11.90
CA ALA A 171 5.95 -6.66 11.73
C ALA A 171 5.44 -6.36 10.30
N TRP A 172 6.01 -7.00 9.28
CA TRP A 172 5.49 -6.94 7.91
C TRP A 172 4.14 -7.63 7.78
N ALA A 173 3.99 -8.84 8.32
CA ALA A 173 2.71 -9.54 8.32
C ALA A 173 1.60 -8.67 8.93
N ARG A 174 1.88 -8.07 10.10
CA ARG A 174 0.97 -7.12 10.74
C ARG A 174 0.52 -5.98 9.82
N ASN A 175 1.42 -5.40 9.03
CA ASN A 175 1.04 -4.27 8.17
C ASN A 175 0.02 -4.68 7.10
N TYR A 176 0.16 -5.87 6.51
CA TYR A 176 -0.79 -6.39 5.52
C TYR A 176 -2.13 -6.72 6.16
N LEU A 177 -2.13 -7.34 7.35
CA LEU A 177 -3.35 -7.62 8.10
C LEU A 177 -4.07 -6.32 8.51
N ALA A 178 -3.33 -5.26 8.84
CA ALA A 178 -3.89 -3.95 9.14
C ALA A 178 -4.45 -3.25 7.88
N TYR A 179 -3.94 -3.54 6.69
CA TYR A 179 -4.54 -3.04 5.45
C TYR A 179 -5.88 -3.69 5.14
N GLU A 180 -6.07 -4.95 5.56
CA GLU A 180 -7.32 -5.70 5.46
C GLU A 180 -8.30 -5.46 6.62
N ASP A 181 -7.99 -4.51 7.50
CA ASP A 181 -8.80 -4.21 8.68
C ASP A 181 -8.99 -5.42 9.62
N LEU A 182 -8.01 -6.33 9.66
CA LEU A 182 -7.99 -7.46 10.60
C LEU A 182 -7.30 -7.07 11.92
N ILE A 183 -6.33 -6.15 11.84
CA ILE A 183 -5.63 -5.60 13.01
C ILE A 183 -5.80 -4.08 13.01
N ASP A 184 -6.32 -3.56 14.12
CA ASP A 184 -6.37 -2.13 14.39
C ASP A 184 -4.96 -1.56 14.64
N LYS A 185 -4.75 -0.35 14.15
CA LYS A 185 -3.51 0.43 14.25
C LYS A 185 -3.68 1.78 14.95
N SER A 186 -4.85 2.04 15.52
CA SER A 186 -5.19 3.29 16.21
C SER A 186 -4.26 3.60 17.39
N VAL A 187 -3.90 2.57 18.17
CA VAL A 187 -3.03 2.70 19.34
C VAL A 187 -1.59 2.32 19.00
N ARG A 188 -0.66 3.26 19.23
CA ARG A 188 0.76 3.02 18.98
C ARG A 188 1.31 1.96 19.94
N GLY A 189 1.99 0.95 19.39
CA GLY A 189 2.67 -0.07 20.19
C GLY A 189 1.77 -1.18 20.71
N VAL A 190 0.49 -1.17 20.34
CA VAL A 190 -0.49 -2.21 20.67
C VAL A 190 -1.09 -2.72 19.36
N TRP A 191 -1.18 -4.03 19.21
CA TRP A 191 -1.83 -4.69 18.08
C TRP A 191 -3.10 -5.34 18.60
N THR A 192 -4.24 -4.90 18.07
CA THR A 192 -5.57 -5.34 18.52
C THR A 192 -6.33 -5.92 17.34
N LEU A 193 -6.93 -7.10 17.49
CA LEU A 193 -7.82 -7.65 16.49
C LEU A 193 -9.09 -6.78 16.41
N THR A 194 -9.52 -6.50 15.19
CA THR A 194 -10.87 -5.96 14.95
C THR A 194 -11.89 -7.09 15.11
N PRO A 195 -13.21 -6.81 15.14
CA PRO A 195 -14.22 -7.88 15.09
C PRO A 195 -14.00 -8.84 13.92
N LYS A 196 -13.66 -8.30 12.74
CA LYS A 196 -13.30 -9.09 11.55
C LYS A 196 -12.06 -9.95 11.77
N GLY A 197 -11.03 -9.41 12.42
CA GLY A 197 -9.81 -10.16 12.79
C GLY A 197 -10.05 -11.24 13.83
N MET A 198 -11.04 -11.07 14.70
CA MET A 198 -11.38 -12.06 15.72
C MET A 198 -12.03 -13.30 15.11
N GLU A 199 -12.94 -13.10 14.16
CA GLU A 199 -13.73 -14.15 13.51
C GLU A 199 -12.99 -14.85 12.35
N VAL A 200 -11.99 -14.22 11.75
CA VAL A 200 -11.33 -14.78 10.57
C VAL A 200 -10.48 -16.02 10.91
N GLU A 201 -10.73 -17.10 10.21
CA GLU A 201 -9.80 -18.23 10.11
C GLU A 201 -8.94 -18.03 8.87
N LEU A 202 -7.70 -17.61 9.07
CA LEU A 202 -6.82 -17.23 7.96
C LEU A 202 -6.05 -18.45 7.46
N THR A 203 -6.29 -18.84 6.20
CA THR A 203 -5.54 -19.92 5.53
C THR A 203 -4.33 -19.39 4.77
N ASP A 204 -3.40 -20.27 4.40
CA ASP A 204 -2.20 -19.92 3.64
C ASP A 204 -2.53 -19.33 2.25
N GLU A 205 -3.63 -19.79 1.65
CA GLU A 205 -4.16 -19.24 0.40
C GLU A 205 -4.65 -17.81 0.60
N MET A 206 -5.44 -17.55 1.65
CA MET A 206 -5.91 -16.21 1.97
C MET A 206 -4.74 -15.26 2.26
N ALA A 207 -3.71 -15.73 2.97
CA ALA A 207 -2.51 -14.95 3.23
C ALA A 207 -1.77 -14.57 1.92
N SER A 208 -1.68 -15.51 0.98
CA SER A 208 -1.13 -15.27 -0.35
C SER A 208 -1.97 -14.28 -1.17
N GLU A 209 -3.29 -14.42 -1.15
CA GLU A 209 -4.22 -13.49 -1.83
C GLU A 209 -4.09 -12.06 -1.30
N ILE A 210 -4.06 -11.89 0.03
CA ILE A 210 -3.84 -10.60 0.68
C ILE A 210 -2.51 -10.00 0.19
N PHE A 211 -1.45 -10.80 0.15
CA PHE A 211 -0.16 -10.34 -0.32
C PHE A 211 -0.21 -9.82 -1.77
N PHE A 212 -0.72 -10.60 -2.72
CA PHE A 212 -0.76 -10.17 -4.13
C PHE A 212 -1.64 -8.95 -4.35
N LYS A 213 -2.82 -8.94 -3.71
CA LYS A 213 -3.73 -7.78 -3.74
C LYS A 213 -2.99 -6.52 -3.34
N TRP A 214 -2.31 -6.52 -2.20
CA TRP A 214 -1.61 -5.34 -1.71
C TRP A 214 -0.34 -5.02 -2.49
N VAL A 215 0.38 -6.01 -3.02
CA VAL A 215 1.51 -5.75 -3.92
C VAL A 215 1.04 -4.99 -5.16
N ASN A 216 -0.06 -5.40 -5.77
CA ASN A 216 -0.62 -4.73 -6.95
C ASN A 216 -1.12 -3.32 -6.60
N ILE A 217 -1.90 -3.17 -5.52
CA ILE A 217 -2.36 -1.84 -5.06
C ILE A 217 -1.18 -0.92 -4.76
N LEU A 218 -0.14 -1.41 -4.08
CA LEU A 218 1.03 -0.60 -3.74
C LEU A 218 1.87 -0.28 -4.98
N LYS A 219 1.92 -1.18 -5.96
CA LYS A 219 2.56 -0.94 -7.26
C LYS A 219 1.81 0.15 -8.02
N GLU A 220 0.48 0.04 -8.14
CA GLU A 220 -0.38 1.05 -8.75
C GLU A 220 -0.29 2.40 -8.03
N ARG A 221 -0.18 2.43 -6.70
CA ARG A 221 0.06 3.69 -5.97
C ARG A 221 1.42 4.32 -6.25
N ARG A 222 2.44 3.50 -6.56
CA ARG A 222 3.77 3.99 -6.96
C ARG A 222 3.79 4.47 -8.41
N GLU A 223 3.02 3.82 -9.28
CA GLU A 223 2.98 4.10 -10.73
C GLU A 223 1.94 5.17 -11.11
N GLY A 224 0.80 5.19 -10.41
CA GLY A 224 -0.28 6.18 -10.54
C GLY A 224 -0.07 7.46 -9.73
N ASN A 225 1.02 7.52 -8.96
CA ASN A 225 1.64 8.76 -8.57
C ASN A 225 2.75 8.98 -9.59
N PRO A 226 2.53 9.74 -10.68
CA PRO A 226 3.54 9.87 -11.73
C PRO A 226 4.85 10.33 -11.08
N ASP A 227 5.91 9.61 -11.42
CA ASP A 227 7.28 10.07 -11.20
C ASP A 227 7.34 11.54 -11.70
N PRO A 228 7.78 12.52 -10.88
CA PRO A 228 7.86 13.92 -11.29
C PRO A 228 8.73 14.17 -12.53
N THR A 229 9.44 13.14 -13.02
CA THR A 229 10.31 13.18 -14.19
C THR A 229 9.59 13.15 -15.54
N THR A 230 8.30 12.83 -15.63
CA THR A 230 7.54 12.94 -16.90
C THR A 230 6.79 14.28 -17.03
N MET A 231 7.61 15.31 -17.26
CA MET A 231 7.42 16.55 -18.02
C MET A 231 6.01 17.08 -18.37
N GLN A 232 5.91 18.41 -18.22
CA GLN A 232 5.00 19.36 -18.89
C GLN A 232 3.60 19.54 -18.31
N ASN A 233 3.51 20.07 -17.09
CA ASN A 233 2.53 21.11 -16.68
C ASN A 233 2.76 21.51 -15.20
N GLN A 234 3.89 22.14 -14.91
CA GLN A 234 4.22 22.64 -13.56
C GLN A 234 4.68 24.10 -13.61
N SER A 235 3.79 25.02 -14.00
CA SER A 235 4.04 26.44 -13.77
C SER A 235 3.44 26.98 -12.47
N ASP A 236 2.54 26.27 -11.77
CA ASP A 236 1.83 26.86 -10.61
C ASP A 236 1.69 25.99 -9.34
N LYS A 237 2.24 24.78 -9.28
CA LYS A 237 2.10 23.94 -8.07
C LYS A 237 3.31 24.08 -7.15
N ARG A 238 3.14 24.85 -6.08
CA ARG A 238 4.07 24.94 -4.93
C ARG A 238 4.27 23.57 -4.28
N LEU A 239 5.52 23.12 -4.18
CA LEU A 239 5.89 21.86 -3.53
C LEU A 239 6.39 22.08 -2.11
N TYR A 240 6.36 21.02 -1.31
CA TYR A 240 6.77 21.02 0.08
C TYR A 240 7.92 20.05 0.27
N TRP A 241 9.00 20.50 0.91
CA TRP A 241 10.22 19.73 1.08
C TRP A 241 10.56 19.58 2.55
N MET A 242 11.23 18.47 2.86
CA MET A 242 11.80 18.20 4.16
C MET A 242 13.32 18.29 4.08
N TYR A 243 13.92 19.14 4.91
CA TYR A 243 15.33 19.48 4.84
C TYR A 243 16.00 19.28 6.21
N ALA A 244 17.26 18.84 6.20
CA ALA A 244 18.07 18.65 7.41
C ALA A 244 19.50 19.18 7.14
N PRO A 245 19.84 20.40 7.60
CA PRO A 245 21.11 21.06 7.36
C PRO A 245 22.23 20.47 8.24
N GLY A 246 22.96 19.48 7.71
CA GLY A 246 24.01 18.79 8.45
C GLY A 246 23.46 17.79 9.49
N GLU A 247 24.37 17.07 10.14
CA GLU A 247 24.01 16.07 11.14
C GLU A 247 23.28 16.73 12.33
N GLY A 248 22.10 16.21 12.67
CA GLY A 248 21.27 16.80 13.73
C GLY A 248 20.82 18.24 13.46
N SER A 249 20.89 18.70 12.20
CA SER A 249 20.60 20.07 11.80
C SER A 249 21.51 21.11 12.44
N ASN A 250 22.75 20.75 12.72
CA ASN A 250 23.72 21.63 13.38
C ASN A 250 24.08 22.88 12.54
N MET A 251 23.95 22.80 11.21
CA MET A 251 24.21 23.94 10.30
C MET A 251 23.00 24.87 10.16
N TRP A 252 21.88 24.59 10.85
CA TRP A 252 20.64 25.36 10.69
C TRP A 252 20.82 26.85 10.95
N ASN A 253 21.41 27.21 12.10
CA ASN A 253 21.54 28.61 12.49
C ASN A 253 22.42 29.37 11.48
N GLU A 254 23.57 28.80 11.10
CA GLU A 254 24.47 29.40 10.12
C GLU A 254 23.80 29.59 8.76
N PHE A 255 23.12 28.56 8.24
CA PHE A 255 22.44 28.66 6.95
C PHE A 255 21.27 29.64 6.99
N TYR A 256 20.53 29.66 8.10
CA TYR A 256 19.44 30.61 8.31
C TYR A 256 19.95 32.05 8.36
N ASP A 257 20.98 32.32 9.18
CA ASP A 257 21.54 33.66 9.37
C ASP A 257 22.14 34.22 8.07
N ASN A 258 22.73 33.33 7.26
CA ASN A 258 23.27 33.69 5.94
C ASN A 258 22.23 33.67 4.82
N GLY A 259 20.99 33.25 5.08
CA GLY A 259 19.93 33.16 4.06
C GLY A 259 20.20 32.15 2.96
N ILE A 260 20.98 31.11 3.25
CA ILE A 260 21.37 30.06 2.29
C ILE A 260 20.75 28.71 2.67
N MET A 261 20.76 27.78 1.71
CA MET A 261 20.50 26.36 1.98
C MET A 261 21.70 25.57 1.47
N GLY A 262 22.24 24.67 2.30
CA GLY A 262 23.40 23.86 1.96
C GLY A 262 23.13 22.37 2.06
N ILE A 263 23.69 21.59 1.17
CA ILE A 263 23.74 20.12 1.28
C ILE A 263 25.19 19.73 1.08
N GLY A 264 25.70 18.79 1.88
CA GLY A 264 27.11 18.38 1.79
C GLY A 264 27.44 17.65 0.48
N TRP A 265 28.54 16.89 0.48
CA TRP A 265 29.13 16.22 -0.71
C TRP A 265 29.99 17.16 -1.58
N ASP A 266 30.68 18.09 -0.94
CA ASP A 266 31.48 19.16 -1.54
C ASP A 266 32.47 18.68 -2.61
N GLU A 267 33.03 17.47 -2.49
CA GLU A 267 33.97 16.90 -3.48
C GLU A 267 33.30 16.59 -4.84
N LEU A 268 31.97 16.58 -4.92
CA LEU A 268 31.24 16.54 -6.20
C LEU A 268 31.26 17.89 -6.92
N GLY A 269 31.62 18.98 -6.26
CA GLY A 269 31.53 20.32 -6.82
C GLY A 269 30.10 20.72 -7.18
N ASP A 270 29.93 21.49 -8.25
CA ASP A 270 28.61 21.95 -8.69
C ASP A 270 27.74 20.78 -9.17
N PHE A 271 26.61 20.54 -8.51
CA PHE A 271 25.69 19.47 -8.85
C PHE A 271 24.98 19.67 -10.19
N LYS A 272 24.91 20.90 -10.71
CA LYS A 272 24.30 21.19 -12.02
C LYS A 272 25.15 20.71 -13.20
N GLN A 273 26.41 20.33 -12.97
CA GLN A 273 27.27 19.77 -14.03
C GLN A 273 26.88 18.34 -14.44
N TYR A 274 26.07 17.65 -13.64
CA TYR A 274 25.68 16.26 -13.91
C TYR A 274 24.40 16.22 -14.76
N PRO A 275 24.44 15.66 -15.97
CA PRO A 275 23.28 15.64 -16.86
C PRO A 275 22.17 14.70 -16.39
N THR A 276 22.50 13.68 -15.60
CA THR A 276 21.54 12.70 -15.08
C THR A 276 21.83 12.33 -13.62
N LYS A 277 20.77 11.93 -12.90
CA LYS A 277 20.87 11.40 -11.53
C LYS A 277 21.79 10.17 -11.46
N GLU A 278 21.82 9.37 -12.51
CA GLU A 278 22.69 8.21 -12.65
C GLU A 278 24.16 8.63 -12.76
N SER A 279 24.48 9.62 -13.59
CA SER A 279 25.87 10.14 -13.72
C SER A 279 26.40 10.72 -12.41
N MET A 280 25.54 11.39 -11.64
CA MET A 280 25.87 11.91 -10.31
C MET A 280 26.19 10.77 -9.33
N LYS A 281 25.40 9.69 -9.33
CA LYS A 281 25.66 8.50 -8.49
C LYS A 281 26.93 7.75 -8.91
N GLU A 282 27.21 7.67 -10.20
CA GLU A 282 28.46 7.08 -10.68
C GLU A 282 29.66 7.87 -10.19
N LYS A 283 29.60 9.20 -10.26
CA LYS A 283 30.65 10.05 -9.70
C LYS A 283 30.80 9.90 -8.19
N MET A 284 29.70 9.80 -7.44
CA MET A 284 29.73 9.51 -6.01
C MET A 284 30.47 8.19 -5.70
N LYS A 285 30.25 7.13 -6.49
CA LYS A 285 30.96 5.85 -6.30
C LYS A 285 32.46 5.96 -6.56
N VAL A 286 32.86 6.81 -7.50
CA VAL A 286 34.28 7.04 -7.81
C VAL A 286 34.98 7.78 -6.67
N ILE A 287 34.33 8.78 -6.08
CA ILE A 287 34.93 9.61 -5.03
C ILE A 287 34.89 8.93 -3.67
N TYR A 288 33.71 8.47 -3.25
CA TYR A 288 33.44 8.05 -1.88
C TYR A 288 33.42 6.53 -1.68
N GLY A 289 33.59 5.75 -2.75
CA GLY A 289 33.67 4.29 -2.70
C GLY A 289 32.46 3.59 -3.32
N LYS A 290 32.71 2.51 -4.07
CA LYS A 290 31.72 1.73 -4.85
C LYS A 290 30.84 0.82 -3.99
N GLU A 291 31.21 0.61 -2.74
CA GLU A 291 30.55 -0.28 -1.77
C GLU A 291 29.23 0.28 -1.21
N TYR A 292 28.98 1.58 -1.39
CA TYR A 292 27.76 2.25 -0.99
C TYR A 292 26.75 2.36 -2.15
N SER A 293 25.46 2.31 -1.81
CA SER A 293 24.39 2.32 -2.83
C SER A 293 24.13 3.70 -3.44
N TYR A 294 24.41 4.79 -2.70
CA TYR A 294 24.03 6.18 -3.00
C TYR A 294 22.59 6.38 -3.47
N LYS A 295 21.67 5.44 -3.14
CA LYS A 295 20.31 5.48 -3.63
C LYS A 295 19.58 6.73 -3.12
N ASN A 296 19.70 6.98 -1.82
CA ASN A 296 19.07 8.12 -1.15
C ASN A 296 19.89 9.39 -1.36
N THR A 297 21.21 9.32 -1.16
CA THR A 297 22.12 10.45 -1.32
C THR A 297 22.06 11.05 -2.71
N GLY A 298 22.24 10.23 -3.75
CA GLY A 298 22.19 10.69 -5.14
C GLY A 298 20.79 11.16 -5.55
N HIS A 299 19.73 10.76 -4.83
CA HIS A 299 18.43 11.38 -5.02
C HIS A 299 18.38 12.76 -4.36
N ALA A 300 18.75 12.88 -3.09
CA ALA A 300 18.68 14.14 -2.36
C ALA A 300 19.49 15.26 -3.03
N THR A 301 20.73 14.98 -3.47
CA THR A 301 21.57 15.96 -4.18
C THR A 301 21.00 16.34 -5.54
N TRP A 302 20.38 15.39 -6.26
CA TRP A 302 19.71 15.66 -7.52
C TRP A 302 18.48 16.57 -7.33
N GLN A 303 17.63 16.26 -6.36
CA GLN A 303 16.44 17.06 -6.08
C GLN A 303 16.81 18.47 -5.62
N PHE A 304 17.83 18.57 -4.76
CA PHE A 304 18.35 19.84 -4.28
C PHE A 304 18.81 20.76 -5.43
N ALA A 305 19.48 20.21 -6.44
CA ALA A 305 20.02 21.00 -7.55
C ALA A 305 19.02 21.28 -8.68
N ASN A 306 18.05 20.37 -8.92
CA ASN A 306 17.24 20.38 -10.13
C ASN A 306 15.72 20.44 -9.90
N GLU A 307 15.22 20.03 -8.73
CA GLU A 307 13.77 19.89 -8.51
C GLU A 307 13.19 20.92 -7.54
N ILE A 308 13.99 21.40 -6.56
CA ILE A 308 13.57 22.48 -5.66
C ILE A 308 13.51 23.79 -6.45
N LYS A 309 12.36 24.47 -6.41
CA LYS A 309 12.14 25.72 -7.12
C LYS A 309 11.89 26.88 -6.16
N ILE A 310 12.11 28.09 -6.66
CA ILE A 310 11.71 29.31 -5.97
C ILE A 310 10.20 29.26 -5.72
N GLY A 311 9.80 29.54 -4.49
CA GLY A 311 8.40 29.51 -4.07
C GLY A 311 7.94 28.17 -3.50
N ASP A 312 8.79 27.14 -3.48
CA ASP A 312 8.56 25.92 -2.70
C ASP A 312 8.73 26.18 -1.19
N ILE A 313 8.04 25.38 -0.37
CA ILE A 313 8.07 25.49 1.10
C ILE A 313 9.06 24.49 1.67
N ILE A 314 10.02 24.95 2.48
CA ILE A 314 11.00 24.09 3.13
C ILE A 314 10.69 23.97 4.62
N PHE A 315 10.47 22.74 5.08
CA PHE A 315 10.41 22.39 6.50
C PHE A 315 11.75 21.83 6.96
N VAL A 316 12.31 22.41 8.01
CA VAL A 316 13.58 21.97 8.56
C VAL A 316 13.36 21.06 9.76
N LYS A 317 13.84 19.83 9.68
CA LYS A 317 13.70 18.84 10.76
C LYS A 317 15.01 18.59 11.49
N LYS A 318 14.94 18.49 12.82
CA LYS A 318 15.99 17.93 13.69
C LYS A 318 15.65 16.49 14.05
N GLY A 319 16.41 15.55 13.47
CA GLY A 319 16.13 14.12 13.62
C GLY A 319 14.86 13.69 12.88
N ILE A 320 14.06 12.81 13.50
CA ILE A 320 12.81 12.28 12.92
C ILE A 320 11.54 12.77 13.64
N LYS A 321 11.67 13.51 14.75
CA LYS A 321 10.55 13.88 15.62
C LYS A 321 10.30 15.39 15.76
N LYS A 322 11.21 16.24 15.30
CA LYS A 322 11.15 17.69 15.58
C LYS A 322 11.32 18.50 14.30
N ILE A 323 10.47 19.50 14.11
CA ILE A 323 10.64 20.58 13.13
C ILE A 323 11.21 21.78 13.89
N ILE A 324 12.23 22.42 13.32
CA ILE A 324 12.98 23.53 13.95
C ILE A 324 12.97 24.82 13.14
N GLY A 325 12.35 24.80 11.95
CA GLY A 325 12.24 25.96 11.09
C GLY A 325 11.26 25.72 9.95
N ARG A 326 10.64 26.81 9.50
CA ARG A 326 9.83 26.89 8.29
C ARG A 326 10.19 28.20 7.60
N ASN A 327 10.69 28.12 6.37
CA ASN A 327 11.01 29.29 5.58
C ASN A 327 10.55 29.10 4.13
N ASP A 328 10.20 30.22 3.50
CA ASP A 328 10.12 30.35 2.05
C ASP A 328 11.52 30.78 1.61
N TYR A 329 12.32 29.88 1.01
CA TYR A 329 13.67 30.23 0.57
C TYR A 329 13.65 30.82 -0.85
N LEU A 330 14.30 31.96 -1.03
CA LEU A 330 14.54 32.63 -2.31
C LEU A 330 15.84 32.09 -2.93
N MET A 331 15.78 31.45 -4.09
CA MET A 331 16.98 31.28 -4.93
C MET A 331 17.09 32.50 -5.86
N GLY A 332 17.92 33.48 -5.50
CA GLY A 332 18.27 34.62 -6.36
C GLY A 332 17.40 35.88 -6.17
N GLY A 333 17.94 36.86 -5.43
CA GLY A 333 17.67 38.30 -5.55
C GLY A 333 16.22 38.81 -5.60
N ASN A 334 15.59 38.99 -4.44
CA ASN A 334 14.79 40.16 -3.99
C ASN A 334 13.77 39.78 -2.90
N GLN A 335 13.74 40.57 -1.81
CA GLN A 335 13.07 40.35 -0.52
C GLN A 335 11.54 40.26 -0.55
N ILE A 336 10.93 39.42 0.32
CA ILE A 336 9.90 39.78 1.33
C ILE A 336 10.01 38.79 2.54
N SER A 337 9.92 39.30 3.77
CA SER A 337 10.01 38.58 5.06
C SER A 337 8.62 38.37 5.67
N VAL A 338 8.41 37.24 6.38
CA VAL A 338 7.32 37.12 7.37
C VAL A 338 7.80 36.41 8.64
N LYS A 339 8.21 37.20 9.64
CA LYS A 339 8.34 36.78 11.04
C LYS A 339 6.94 36.71 11.67
N THR A 340 6.33 35.53 11.85
CA THR A 340 5.13 35.41 12.74
C THR A 340 4.85 33.97 13.21
N LEU A 341 5.85 33.16 13.56
CA LEU A 341 5.56 31.88 14.23
C LEU A 341 6.43 31.70 15.47
N ASP A 342 5.78 31.62 16.63
CA ASP A 342 6.42 31.13 17.85
C ASP A 342 6.46 29.61 17.79
N LEU A 343 7.57 29.08 17.28
CA LEU A 343 7.81 27.64 17.13
C LEU A 343 8.16 26.94 18.46
N GLY A 344 8.15 27.67 19.58
CA GLY A 344 8.25 27.11 20.93
C GLY A 344 6.90 26.66 21.52
N ALA A 345 5.78 26.99 20.89
CA ALA A 345 4.44 26.72 21.41
C ALA A 345 3.93 25.29 21.11
N GLU A 346 2.86 24.89 21.79
CA GLU A 346 2.16 23.62 21.57
C GLU A 346 1.54 23.56 20.16
N TRP A 347 1.41 22.34 19.61
CA TRP A 347 1.01 22.12 18.21
C TRP A 347 -0.34 22.75 17.83
N THR A 348 -1.29 22.78 18.77
CA THR A 348 -2.59 23.45 18.59
C THR A 348 -2.44 24.94 18.34
N GLU A 349 -1.50 25.58 19.02
CA GLU A 349 -1.24 27.02 18.91
C GLU A 349 -0.49 27.35 17.63
N ILE A 350 0.46 26.49 17.24
CA ILE A 350 1.10 26.53 15.92
C ILE A 350 0.04 26.40 14.82
N LYS A 351 -0.92 25.47 14.94
CA LYS A 351 -1.99 25.29 13.95
C LYS A 351 -2.88 26.55 13.83
N THR A 352 -3.23 27.19 14.94
CA THR A 352 -4.00 28.44 14.93
C THR A 352 -3.24 29.60 14.30
N GLN A 353 -1.94 29.73 14.57
CA GLN A 353 -1.09 30.75 13.91
C GLN A 353 -1.00 30.52 12.39
N LEU A 354 -0.97 29.25 11.96
CA LEU A 354 -0.99 28.87 10.55
C LEU A 354 -2.30 29.19 9.84
N GLU A 355 -3.44 28.97 10.50
CA GLU A 355 -4.77 29.32 9.98
C GLU A 355 -4.94 30.86 9.89
N GLY A 356 -4.39 31.62 10.83
CA GLY A 356 -4.40 33.09 10.79
C GLY A 356 -3.56 33.69 9.66
N VAL A 357 -2.38 33.12 9.36
CA VAL A 357 -1.55 33.56 8.23
C VAL A 357 -2.20 33.24 6.89
N ALA A 358 -2.87 32.09 6.77
CA ALA A 358 -3.61 31.72 5.56
C ALA A 358 -4.78 32.68 5.26
N ALA A 359 -5.43 33.22 6.30
CA ALA A 359 -6.51 34.20 6.15
C ALA A 359 -6.03 35.59 5.70
N MET A 360 -4.81 36.01 6.10
CA MET A 360 -4.24 37.31 5.69
C MET A 360 -3.73 37.36 4.25
N ILE A 361 -3.48 36.21 3.62
CA ILE A 361 -2.97 36.10 2.24
C ILE A 361 -4.13 35.97 1.23
N ALA A 362 -5.38 35.83 1.70
CA ALA A 362 -6.57 35.64 0.87
C ALA A 362 -7.36 36.94 0.57
N ILE A 363 -6.80 38.11 0.90
CA ILE A 363 -7.25 39.46 0.47
C ILE A 363 -6.21 39.99 -0.49
#